data_AF-A0A849DFE5-F1
#
_entry.id   AF-A0A849DFE5-F1
#
_cell.length_a   1.000
_cell.length_b   1.000
_cell.length_c   1.000
_cell.angle_alpha   90.00
_cell.angle_beta   90.00
_cell.angle_gamma   90.00
#
_symmetry.space_group_name_H-M   'P 1'
#
loop_
_entity.id
_entity.type
_entity.pdbx_description
1 polymer ?
#
loop_
_entity_poly.entity_id
_entity_poly.type
_entity_poly.pdbx_seq_one_letter_code
_entity_poly.pdbx_strand_id
1 'polypeptide(L)'
;MKKKKLFIIGSGLSGLYSAVLLQDTYDVTIIEARDRTGGRIMAIDEHDMGPSWVWPHQKNILKLIGSLDLKLFSQYTEGLASYDAPDGIQHFRPSQTVPSFRIKGGISQMVMALEDRLKKPVSLNEKVLSLTYSNEIIVVKTTAQTYKADKVISTLPPRLAVESIEYFPALAEALQRQLQNIPTWMGYSTKCVIEYPDAFWREEGLSGFAVSHQGPLGEIHDACTEDKAALFGFQHSYAKYDNLEEDIIKQLTRLYGRKAANPSKFYLVDWKKEVYTSTALDAMPLREHPSYGFSVTHFGHQLMFSGTESAIREGGYLEGAITSALHTVKICSV
;
A
#
# COMPACT_ATOMS: atom_id res chain seq x y z
N MET A 1 26.23 -15.96 22.09
CA MET A 1 25.09 -15.53 22.93
C MET A 1 23.79 -15.75 22.17
N LYS A 2 22.68 -16.10 22.84
CA LYS A 2 21.37 -16.26 22.19
C LYS A 2 20.88 -14.90 21.71
N LYS A 3 20.43 -14.80 20.46
CA LYS A 3 19.86 -13.55 19.92
C LYS A 3 18.61 -13.16 20.73
N LYS A 4 18.43 -11.86 20.96
CA LYS A 4 17.17 -11.32 21.52
C LYS A 4 16.03 -11.59 20.52
N LYS A 5 14.84 -11.86 21.03
CA LYS A 5 13.62 -12.11 20.26
C LYS A 5 13.01 -10.80 19.81
N LEU A 6 12.90 -10.62 18.50
CA LEU A 6 12.21 -9.49 17.88
C LEU A 6 10.92 -9.98 17.24
N PHE A 7 9.81 -9.36 17.62
CA PHE A 7 8.52 -9.65 17.02
C PHE A 7 8.10 -8.49 16.12
N ILE A 8 7.64 -8.79 14.90
CA ILE A 8 7.17 -7.80 13.95
C ILE A 8 5.70 -8.09 13.65
N ILE A 9 4.86 -7.07 13.85
CA ILE A 9 3.42 -7.13 13.57
C ILE A 9 3.17 -6.51 12.21
N GLY A 10 2.67 -7.32 11.28
CA GLY A 10 2.42 -6.95 9.89
C GLY A 10 3.60 -7.28 8.98
N SER A 11 3.28 -7.90 7.84
CA SER A 11 4.22 -8.27 6.78
C SER A 11 4.07 -7.39 5.53
N GLY A 12 3.68 -6.13 5.74
CA GLY A 12 3.79 -5.10 4.70
C GLY A 12 5.25 -4.76 4.39
N LEU A 13 5.48 -3.91 3.39
CA LEU A 13 6.82 -3.53 2.94
C LEU A 13 7.76 -3.10 4.09
N SER A 14 7.27 -2.28 5.04
CA SER A 14 8.08 -1.84 6.20
C SER A 14 8.45 -3.01 7.11
N GLY A 15 7.54 -3.95 7.36
CA GLY A 15 7.75 -5.11 8.23
C GLY A 15 8.72 -6.12 7.64
N LEU A 16 8.51 -6.49 6.38
CA LEU A 16 9.41 -7.40 5.65
C LEU A 16 10.82 -6.81 5.55
N TYR A 17 10.94 -5.53 5.17
CA TYR A 17 12.26 -4.92 5.04
C TYR A 17 12.95 -4.75 6.40
N SER A 18 12.23 -4.38 7.46
CA SER A 18 12.78 -4.35 8.83
C SER A 18 13.29 -5.73 9.26
N ALA A 19 12.56 -6.80 8.96
CA ALA A 19 12.97 -8.15 9.27
C ALA A 19 14.24 -8.56 8.53
N VAL A 20 14.32 -8.28 7.23
CA VAL A 20 15.53 -8.55 6.41
C VAL A 20 16.75 -7.85 6.98
N LEU A 21 16.61 -6.62 7.48
CA LEU A 21 17.70 -5.84 8.06
C LEU A 21 18.11 -6.30 9.48
N LEU A 22 17.19 -6.90 10.25
CA LEU A 22 17.40 -7.21 11.67
C LEU A 22 17.66 -8.70 11.96
N GLN A 23 17.38 -9.60 11.03
CA GLN A 23 17.50 -11.06 11.21
C GLN A 23 18.91 -11.57 11.54
N ASP A 24 19.95 -10.79 11.24
CA ASP A 24 21.33 -11.13 11.62
C ASP A 24 21.64 -10.79 13.08
N THR A 25 20.93 -9.83 13.65
CA THR A 25 21.10 -9.35 15.03
C THR A 25 20.09 -9.99 15.99
N TYR A 26 18.86 -10.23 15.51
CA TYR A 26 17.72 -10.69 16.30
C TYR A 26 17.19 -12.05 15.85
N ASP A 27 16.53 -12.74 16.77
CA ASP A 27 15.68 -13.89 16.47
C ASP A 27 14.29 -13.37 16.08
N VAL A 28 14.07 -13.18 14.77
CA VAL A 28 12.89 -12.47 14.25
C VAL A 28 11.72 -13.42 14.05
N THR A 29 10.53 -13.02 14.52
CA THR A 29 9.23 -13.61 14.18
C THR A 29 8.36 -12.53 13.56
N ILE A 30 7.75 -12.82 12.41
CA ILE A 30 6.81 -11.91 11.73
C ILE A 30 5.44 -12.56 11.74
N ILE A 31 4.43 -11.83 12.21
CA ILE A 31 3.03 -12.26 12.20
C ILE A 31 2.22 -11.37 11.26
N GLU A 32 1.41 -12.01 10.43
CA GLU A 32 0.50 -11.39 9.48
C GLU A 32 -0.93 -11.91 9.69
N ALA A 33 -1.88 -10.99 9.75
CA ALA A 33 -3.28 -11.33 9.97
C ALA A 33 -3.93 -11.94 8.72
N ARG A 34 -3.45 -11.55 7.53
CA ARG A 34 -3.89 -12.09 6.24
C ARG A 34 -3.28 -13.45 5.93
N ASP A 35 -3.83 -14.10 4.91
CA ASP A 35 -3.30 -15.27 4.22
C ASP A 35 -2.19 -14.94 3.20
N ARG A 36 -1.77 -13.68 3.13
CA ARG A 36 -0.75 -13.17 2.21
C ARG A 36 0.10 -12.09 2.84
N THR A 37 1.31 -11.93 2.34
CA THR A 37 2.20 -10.80 2.67
C THR A 37 1.97 -9.59 1.76
N GLY A 38 2.73 -8.51 2.00
CA GLY A 38 2.72 -7.29 1.18
C GLY A 38 1.82 -6.18 1.71
N GLY A 39 0.86 -6.49 2.58
CA GLY A 39 -0.06 -5.50 3.17
C GLY A 39 -0.84 -4.75 2.09
N ARG A 40 -0.58 -3.44 1.95
CA ARG A 40 -1.16 -2.59 0.89
C ARG A 40 -0.61 -2.89 -0.50
N ILE A 41 0.52 -3.58 -0.61
CA ILE A 41 1.02 -4.12 -1.87
C ILE A 41 0.22 -5.39 -2.17
N MET A 42 -0.58 -5.35 -3.24
CA MET A 42 -1.41 -6.46 -3.68
C MET A 42 -1.50 -6.45 -5.20
N ALA A 43 -1.51 -7.63 -5.80
CA ALA A 43 -1.75 -7.82 -7.22
C ALA A 43 -2.86 -8.85 -7.44
N ILE A 44 -3.64 -8.67 -8.50
CA ILE A 44 -4.60 -9.66 -9.01
C ILE A 44 -4.30 -9.86 -10.48
N ASP A 45 -4.00 -11.10 -10.88
CA ASP A 45 -3.64 -11.47 -12.26
C ASP A 45 -2.58 -10.51 -12.87
N GLU A 46 -1.49 -10.25 -12.12
CA GLU A 46 -0.38 -9.35 -12.47
C GLU A 46 -0.67 -7.84 -12.44
N HIS A 47 -1.92 -7.45 -12.20
CA HIS A 47 -2.29 -6.04 -12.06
C HIS A 47 -2.11 -5.56 -10.63
N ASP A 48 -1.38 -4.46 -10.45
CA ASP A 48 -1.18 -3.84 -9.15
C ASP A 48 -2.50 -3.25 -8.64
N MET A 49 -3.10 -3.85 -7.60
CA MET A 49 -4.35 -3.37 -7.01
C MET A 49 -4.14 -2.41 -5.83
N GLY A 50 -2.90 -2.29 -5.37
CA GLY A 50 -2.46 -1.30 -4.39
C GLY A 50 -1.62 -0.19 -5.04
N PRO A 51 -0.45 0.17 -4.46
CA PRO A 51 0.46 1.13 -5.07
C PRO A 51 1.11 0.55 -6.32
N SER A 52 1.34 1.40 -7.33
CA SER A 52 1.92 0.97 -8.61
C SER A 52 3.20 1.73 -8.98
N TRP A 53 3.35 2.97 -8.49
CA TRP A 53 4.35 3.90 -8.99
C TRP A 53 5.52 4.13 -8.03
N VAL A 54 6.67 4.40 -8.64
CA VAL A 54 7.91 4.88 -8.01
C VAL A 54 8.43 6.06 -8.82
N TRP A 55 9.01 7.07 -8.16
CA TRP A 55 9.52 8.28 -8.82
C TRP A 55 11.04 8.47 -8.64
N PRO A 56 11.74 9.17 -9.55
CA PRO A 56 13.19 9.40 -9.49
C PRO A 56 13.73 9.96 -8.16
N HIS A 57 12.94 10.79 -7.47
CA HIS A 57 13.36 11.44 -6.22
C HIS A 57 13.30 10.49 -5.00
N GLN A 58 12.62 9.35 -5.12
CA GLN A 58 12.44 8.36 -4.05
C GLN A 58 13.65 7.42 -3.97
N LYS A 59 14.71 7.88 -3.32
CA LYS A 59 16.03 7.24 -3.38
C LYS A 59 16.07 5.89 -2.66
N ASN A 60 15.35 5.72 -1.55
CA ASN A 60 15.47 4.50 -0.75
C ASN A 60 14.78 3.31 -1.40
N ILE A 61 13.57 3.51 -1.94
CA ILE A 61 12.85 2.48 -2.70
C ILE A 61 13.61 2.11 -3.97
N LEU A 62 14.17 3.08 -4.71
CA LEU A 62 14.98 2.80 -5.89
C LEU A 62 16.24 2.00 -5.54
N LYS A 63 16.90 2.31 -4.42
CA LYS A 63 18.05 1.54 -3.92
C LYS A 63 17.65 0.11 -3.55
N LEU A 64 16.50 -0.07 -2.90
CA LEU A 64 15.99 -1.40 -2.57
C LEU A 64 15.71 -2.21 -3.83
N ILE A 65 14.97 -1.64 -4.79
CA ILE A 65 14.65 -2.26 -6.08
C ILE A 65 15.92 -2.72 -6.79
N GLY A 66 16.94 -1.86 -6.89
CA GLY A 66 18.23 -2.23 -7.47
C GLY A 66 18.95 -3.34 -6.69
N SER A 67 18.87 -3.33 -5.36
CA SER A 67 19.47 -4.39 -4.54
C SER A 67 18.77 -5.74 -4.71
N LEU A 68 17.48 -5.75 -5.07
CA LEU A 68 16.67 -6.93 -5.33
C LEU A 68 16.76 -7.42 -6.80
N ASP A 69 17.58 -6.76 -7.63
CA ASP A 69 17.71 -7.02 -9.07
C ASP A 69 16.36 -6.91 -9.83
N LEU A 70 15.48 -6.04 -9.35
CA LEU A 70 14.18 -5.79 -9.97
C LEU A 70 14.29 -4.71 -11.06
N LYS A 71 13.64 -4.96 -12.19
CA LYS A 71 13.67 -4.05 -13.34
C LYS A 71 12.50 -3.08 -13.31
N LEU A 72 12.77 -1.84 -13.69
CA LEU A 72 11.77 -0.79 -13.84
C LEU A 72 11.44 -0.58 -15.33
N PHE A 73 10.19 -0.19 -15.60
CA PHE A 73 9.78 0.36 -16.88
C PHE A 73 9.01 1.67 -16.67
N SER A 74 9.06 2.56 -17.67
CA SER A 74 8.37 3.85 -17.61
C SER A 74 6.86 3.66 -17.66
N GLN A 75 6.13 4.41 -16.84
CA GLN A 75 4.68 4.56 -17.01
C GLN A 75 4.41 5.12 -18.41
N TYR A 76 3.48 4.51 -19.13
CA TYR A 76 3.06 5.01 -20.43
C TYR A 76 2.21 6.28 -20.22
N THR A 77 2.62 7.37 -20.89
CA THR A 77 1.96 8.68 -20.85
C THR A 77 1.92 9.35 -22.23
N GLU A 78 2.30 8.63 -23.30
CA GLU A 78 2.41 9.19 -24.64
C GLU A 78 1.03 9.32 -25.30
N GLY A 79 0.78 10.47 -25.95
CA GLY A 79 -0.49 10.77 -26.61
C GLY A 79 -1.33 11.82 -25.87
N LEU A 80 -2.57 11.99 -26.32
CA LEU A 80 -3.51 12.95 -25.72
C LEU A 80 -4.13 12.35 -24.45
N ALA A 81 -4.32 13.18 -23.43
CA ALA A 81 -5.16 12.88 -22.28
C ALA A 81 -6.59 13.35 -22.53
N SER A 82 -7.54 12.81 -21.78
CA SER A 82 -8.96 13.16 -21.89
C SER A 82 -9.45 13.88 -20.63
N TYR A 83 -10.27 14.91 -20.81
CA TYR A 83 -11.01 15.58 -19.75
C TYR A 83 -12.51 15.42 -20.03
N ASP A 84 -13.22 14.72 -19.16
CA ASP A 84 -14.63 14.36 -19.32
C ASP A 84 -15.52 15.26 -18.47
N ALA A 85 -16.18 16.18 -19.16
CA ALA A 85 -17.00 17.24 -18.61
C ALA A 85 -18.46 17.14 -19.10
N PRO A 86 -19.43 17.80 -18.42
CA PRO A 86 -20.84 17.75 -18.82
C PRO A 86 -21.13 18.19 -20.26
N ASP A 87 -20.30 19.07 -20.83
CA ASP A 87 -20.43 19.63 -22.17
C ASP A 87 -19.70 18.81 -23.26
N GLY A 88 -18.95 17.78 -22.87
CA GLY A 88 -18.27 16.85 -23.76
C GLY A 88 -16.88 16.45 -23.29
N ILE A 89 -16.22 15.63 -24.10
CA ILE A 89 -14.84 15.23 -23.86
C ILE A 89 -13.90 16.20 -24.57
N GLN A 90 -12.90 16.69 -23.83
CA GLN A 90 -11.82 17.49 -24.38
C GLN A 90 -10.53 16.68 -24.34
N HIS A 91 -9.77 16.72 -25.44
CA HIS A 91 -8.45 16.11 -25.49
C HIS A 91 -7.38 17.18 -25.35
N PHE A 92 -6.36 16.90 -24.54
CA PHE A 92 -5.26 17.83 -24.29
C PHE A 92 -3.93 17.08 -24.22
N ARG A 93 -2.83 17.79 -24.47
CA ARG A 93 -1.50 17.25 -24.21
C ARG A 93 -1.17 17.48 -22.73
N PRO A 94 -0.96 16.43 -21.94
CA PRO A 94 -0.55 16.61 -20.55
C PRO A 94 0.79 17.35 -20.49
N SER A 95 0.94 18.21 -19.48
CA SER A 95 2.22 18.87 -19.19
C SER A 95 3.31 17.82 -18.98
N GLN A 96 4.54 18.12 -19.38
CA GLN A 96 5.67 17.24 -19.07
C GLN A 96 5.86 17.18 -17.55
N THR A 97 5.52 16.03 -16.96
CA THR A 97 5.74 15.74 -15.56
C THR A 97 7.00 14.90 -15.40
N VAL A 98 7.54 14.86 -14.18
CA VAL A 98 8.60 13.91 -13.85
C VAL A 98 8.07 12.49 -14.09
N PRO A 99 8.76 11.65 -14.89
CA PRO A 99 8.27 10.33 -15.21
C PRO A 99 8.15 9.48 -13.95
N SER A 100 7.10 8.68 -13.88
CA SER A 100 6.95 7.60 -12.91
C SER A 100 7.34 6.26 -13.54
N PHE A 101 7.72 5.31 -12.69
CA PHE A 101 8.12 3.97 -13.07
C PHE A 101 7.26 2.93 -12.36
N ARG A 102 7.17 1.75 -12.97
CA ARG A 102 6.56 0.54 -12.39
C ARG A 102 7.58 -0.60 -12.39
N ILE A 103 7.41 -1.57 -11.51
CA ILE A 103 8.25 -2.78 -11.49
C ILE A 103 7.75 -3.75 -12.56
N LYS A 104 8.66 -4.26 -13.39
CA LYS A 104 8.38 -5.30 -14.37
C LYS A 104 7.90 -6.57 -13.66
N GLY A 105 6.76 -7.12 -14.07
CA GLY A 105 6.10 -8.25 -13.40
C GLY A 105 5.24 -7.86 -12.18
N GLY A 106 5.05 -6.57 -11.92
CA GLY A 106 4.18 -6.04 -10.86
C GLY A 106 4.93 -5.70 -9.56
N ILE A 107 4.31 -4.85 -8.73
CA ILE A 107 4.90 -4.40 -7.46
C ILE A 107 5.04 -5.55 -6.44
N SER A 108 4.27 -6.63 -6.59
CA SER A 108 4.36 -7.84 -5.76
C SER A 108 5.71 -8.56 -5.88
N GLN A 109 6.45 -8.37 -6.98
CA GLN A 109 7.81 -8.91 -7.14
C GLN A 109 8.75 -8.46 -6.01
N MET A 110 8.56 -7.22 -5.52
CA MET A 110 9.32 -6.71 -4.39
C MET A 110 9.00 -7.41 -3.07
N VAL A 111 7.75 -7.81 -2.88
CA VAL A 111 7.32 -8.56 -1.69
C VAL A 111 7.95 -9.94 -1.71
N MET A 112 7.81 -10.67 -2.83
CA MET A 112 8.39 -12.00 -3.01
C MET A 112 9.91 -11.99 -2.85
N ALA A 113 10.61 -11.03 -3.48
CA ALA A 113 12.06 -10.92 -3.37
C ALA A 113 12.55 -10.57 -1.94
N LEU A 114 11.73 -9.90 -1.13
CA LEU A 114 12.03 -9.69 0.29
C LEU A 114 11.78 -10.94 1.12
N GLU A 115 10.71 -11.68 0.85
CA GLU A 115 10.41 -12.95 1.51
C GLU A 115 11.52 -13.98 1.28
N ASP A 116 12.04 -14.07 0.05
CA ASP A 116 13.16 -14.96 -0.30
C ASP A 116 14.45 -14.65 0.49
N ARG A 117 14.58 -13.43 1.03
CA ARG A 117 15.70 -13.02 1.87
C ARG A 117 15.51 -13.32 3.35
N LEU A 118 14.32 -13.73 3.78
CA LEU A 118 14.06 -14.02 5.18
C LEU A 118 14.63 -15.38 5.57
N LYS A 119 15.28 -15.44 6.73
CA LYS A 119 15.79 -16.68 7.35
C LYS A 119 14.67 -17.55 7.95
N LYS A 120 13.49 -16.98 8.15
CA LYS A 120 12.30 -17.66 8.67
C LYS A 120 11.08 -17.17 7.90
N PRO A 121 10.11 -18.06 7.64
CA PRO A 121 8.88 -17.66 6.97
C PRO A 121 8.05 -16.71 7.85
N VAL A 122 7.15 -15.98 7.21
CA VAL A 122 6.09 -15.21 7.87
C VAL A 122 5.01 -16.18 8.36
N SER A 123 4.52 -16.01 9.59
CA SER A 123 3.31 -16.70 10.04
C SER A 123 2.09 -15.91 9.56
N LEU A 124 1.34 -16.51 8.63
CA LEU A 124 0.12 -15.96 8.05
C LEU A 124 -1.12 -16.42 8.85
N ASN A 125 -2.27 -15.81 8.58
CA ASN A 125 -3.58 -16.13 9.20
C ASN A 125 -3.60 -16.00 10.73
N GLU A 126 -2.79 -15.10 11.28
CA GLU A 126 -2.63 -14.95 12.71
C GLU A 126 -2.71 -13.47 13.10
N LYS A 127 -3.80 -13.08 13.78
CA LYS A 127 -4.01 -11.69 14.19
C LYS A 127 -3.46 -11.49 15.60
N VAL A 128 -2.63 -10.46 15.80
CA VAL A 128 -2.25 -10.00 17.14
C VAL A 128 -3.45 -9.33 17.83
N LEU A 129 -3.73 -9.74 19.06
CA LEU A 129 -4.86 -9.28 19.86
C LEU A 129 -4.41 -8.35 20.98
N SER A 130 -3.30 -8.66 21.65
CA SER A 130 -2.80 -7.83 22.75
C SER A 130 -1.29 -7.93 22.96
N LEU A 131 -0.74 -6.86 23.56
CA LEU A 131 0.64 -6.76 24.01
C LEU A 131 0.66 -6.47 25.51
N THR A 132 1.22 -7.39 26.29
CA THR A 132 1.34 -7.26 27.74
C THR A 132 2.81 -7.21 28.15
N TYR A 133 3.23 -6.09 28.72
CA TYR A 133 4.57 -5.88 29.24
C TYR A 133 4.65 -6.24 30.72
N SER A 134 5.52 -7.20 31.05
CA SER A 134 5.76 -7.63 32.43
C SER A 134 7.16 -8.21 32.55
N ASN A 135 7.87 -7.88 33.63
CA ASN A 135 9.22 -8.40 33.93
C ASN A 135 10.18 -8.24 32.74
N GLU A 136 10.22 -7.05 32.14
CA GLU A 136 11.10 -6.70 31.00
C GLU A 136 10.86 -7.47 29.70
N ILE A 137 9.77 -8.23 29.62
CA ILE A 137 9.38 -9.01 28.45
C ILE A 137 8.01 -8.56 27.95
N ILE A 138 7.85 -8.52 26.63
CA ILE A 138 6.54 -8.32 26.00
C ILE A 138 5.95 -9.69 25.69
N VAL A 139 4.78 -9.97 26.25
CA VAL A 139 3.94 -11.11 25.91
C VAL A 139 2.98 -10.68 24.80
N VAL A 140 3.09 -11.33 23.64
CA VAL A 140 2.26 -11.05 22.47
C VAL A 140 1.20 -12.14 22.36
N LYS A 141 -0.07 -11.79 22.56
CA LYS A 141 -1.19 -12.72 22.38
C LYS A 141 -1.77 -12.56 20.98
N THR A 142 -1.96 -13.67 20.28
CA THR A 142 -2.59 -13.72 18.97
C THR A 142 -3.87 -14.55 19.01
N THR A 143 -4.55 -14.68 17.87
CA THR A 143 -5.69 -15.58 17.69
C THR A 143 -5.32 -17.06 17.82
N ALA A 144 -4.05 -17.42 17.60
CA ALA A 144 -3.61 -18.81 17.62
C ALA A 144 -2.86 -19.17 18.91
N GLN A 145 -1.96 -18.29 19.38
CA GLN A 145 -1.05 -18.61 20.47
C GLN A 145 -0.46 -17.37 21.16
N THR A 146 0.49 -17.59 22.05
CA THR A 146 1.19 -16.54 22.79
C THR A 146 2.70 -16.62 22.54
N TYR A 147 3.33 -15.47 22.30
CA TYR A 147 4.77 -15.34 22.15
C TYR A 147 5.36 -14.50 23.27
N LYS A 148 6.67 -14.66 23.48
CA LYS A 148 7.48 -13.78 24.32
C LYS A 148 8.53 -13.11 23.45
N ALA A 149 8.63 -11.79 23.55
CA ALA A 149 9.55 -10.97 22.77
C ALA A 149 10.30 -9.99 23.66
N ASP A 150 11.56 -9.74 23.33
CA ASP A 150 12.37 -8.71 23.97
C ASP A 150 12.09 -7.33 23.37
N LYS A 151 11.76 -7.29 22.07
CA LYS A 151 11.33 -6.09 21.35
C LYS A 151 10.18 -6.43 20.39
N VAL A 152 9.30 -5.46 20.14
CA VAL A 152 8.20 -5.51 19.18
C VAL A 152 8.26 -4.31 18.26
N ILE A 153 8.11 -4.53 16.95
CA ILE A 153 7.87 -3.48 15.96
C ILE A 153 6.46 -3.67 15.41
N SER A 154 5.58 -2.69 15.62
CA SER A 154 4.30 -2.63 14.92
C SER A 154 4.48 -1.88 13.61
N THR A 155 4.11 -2.51 12.49
CA THR A 155 4.14 -1.88 11.15
C THR A 155 2.74 -1.65 10.57
N LEU A 156 1.72 -1.78 11.42
CA LEU A 156 0.33 -1.54 11.07
C LEU A 156 0.08 -0.03 10.85
N PRO A 157 -0.91 0.34 10.02
CA PRO A 157 -1.41 1.70 9.98
C PRO A 157 -1.80 2.19 11.40
N PRO A 158 -1.55 3.47 11.75
CA PRO A 158 -1.71 3.96 13.12
C PRO A 158 -3.10 3.74 13.74
N ARG A 159 -4.16 4.03 12.97
CA ARG A 159 -5.56 3.77 13.38
C ARG A 159 -5.81 2.29 13.68
N LEU A 160 -5.36 1.42 12.78
CA LEU A 160 -5.50 -0.02 12.96
C LEU A 160 -4.72 -0.50 14.19
N ALA A 161 -3.52 0.03 14.44
CA ALA A 161 -2.70 -0.34 15.59
C ALA A 161 -3.39 -0.02 16.93
N VAL A 162 -4.09 1.11 17.04
CA VAL A 162 -4.81 1.47 18.29
C VAL A 162 -6.19 0.85 18.41
N GLU A 163 -6.85 0.55 17.30
CA GLU A 163 -8.20 -0.02 17.30
C GLU A 163 -8.21 -1.55 17.47
N SER A 164 -7.19 -2.23 16.93
CA SER A 164 -7.20 -3.70 16.82
C SER A 164 -6.37 -4.45 17.86
N ILE A 165 -5.54 -3.75 18.64
CA ILE A 165 -4.62 -4.33 19.63
C ILE A 165 -4.84 -3.69 20.99
N GLU A 166 -4.98 -4.53 22.02
CA GLU A 166 -4.98 -4.08 23.41
C GLU A 166 -3.55 -3.97 23.96
N TYR A 167 -3.27 -2.94 24.75
CA TYR A 167 -1.95 -2.71 25.34
C TYR A 167 -2.04 -2.73 26.87
N PHE A 168 -1.15 -3.47 27.54
CA PHE A 168 -1.03 -3.48 29.00
C PHE A 168 0.43 -3.34 29.46
N PRO A 169 0.79 -2.28 30.21
CA PRO A 169 0.00 -1.08 30.52
C PRO A 169 -0.50 -0.37 29.26
N ALA A 170 -1.62 0.35 29.36
CA ALA A 170 -2.22 1.07 28.25
C ALA A 170 -1.24 2.07 27.62
N LEU A 171 -1.44 2.37 26.34
CA LEU A 171 -0.78 3.52 25.70
C LEU A 171 -1.19 4.79 26.47
N ALA A 172 -0.28 5.75 26.58
CA ALA A 172 -0.64 7.07 27.11
C ALA A 172 -1.77 7.67 26.25
N GLU A 173 -2.76 8.29 26.88
CA GLU A 173 -3.95 8.81 26.18
C GLU A 173 -3.59 9.77 25.03
N ALA A 174 -2.58 10.62 25.23
CA ALA A 174 -2.06 11.51 24.19
C ALA A 174 -1.51 10.74 22.97
N LEU A 175 -0.77 9.65 23.21
CA LEU A 175 -0.24 8.79 22.15
C LEU A 175 -1.36 8.05 21.42
N GLN A 176 -2.33 7.50 22.15
CA GLN A 176 -3.48 6.83 21.56
C GLN A 176 -4.27 7.78 20.66
N ARG A 177 -4.57 9.00 21.13
CA ARG A 177 -5.24 10.04 20.34
C ARG A 177 -4.42 10.46 19.11
N GLN A 178 -3.10 10.61 19.26
CA GLN A 178 -2.23 10.94 18.14
C GLN A 178 -2.33 9.87 17.04
N LEU A 179 -2.17 8.59 17.39
CA LEU A 179 -2.21 7.49 16.42
C LEU A 179 -3.60 7.33 15.78
N GLN A 180 -4.68 7.48 16.55
CA GLN A 180 -6.06 7.44 16.04
C GLN A 180 -6.35 8.54 15.00
N ASN A 181 -5.72 9.71 15.16
CA ASN A 181 -5.92 10.86 14.27
C ASN A 181 -5.07 10.81 13.00
N ILE A 182 -4.17 9.82 12.85
CA ILE A 182 -3.36 9.66 11.63
C ILE A 182 -4.10 8.73 10.66
N PRO A 183 -4.65 9.25 9.54
CA PRO A 183 -5.41 8.45 8.58
C PRO A 183 -4.51 7.54 7.75
N THR A 184 -5.06 6.41 7.30
CA THR A 184 -4.41 5.53 6.33
C THR A 184 -4.54 6.13 4.93
N TRP A 185 -3.44 6.47 4.28
CA TRP A 185 -3.48 7.00 2.92
C TRP A 185 -4.14 6.00 1.97
N MET A 186 -5.08 6.49 1.16
CA MET A 186 -5.90 5.70 0.23
C MET A 186 -6.77 4.60 0.89
N GLY A 187 -6.97 4.63 2.21
CA GLY A 187 -7.87 3.69 2.91
C GLY A 187 -9.34 3.85 2.50
N TYR A 188 -9.73 5.02 1.99
CA TYR A 188 -11.08 5.31 1.49
C TYR A 188 -11.31 4.87 0.03
N SER A 189 -10.26 4.44 -0.67
CA SER A 189 -10.26 4.31 -2.12
C SER A 189 -10.75 2.95 -2.59
N THR A 190 -11.42 2.95 -3.74
CA THR A 190 -11.74 1.73 -4.49
C THR A 190 -10.99 1.79 -5.80
N LYS A 191 -10.11 0.83 -6.07
CA LYS A 191 -9.30 0.76 -7.29
C LYS A 191 -9.90 -0.28 -8.23
N CYS A 192 -10.10 0.10 -9.48
CA CYS A 192 -10.58 -0.77 -10.54
C CYS A 192 -9.50 -0.94 -11.61
N VAL A 193 -9.35 -2.14 -12.16
CA VAL A 193 -8.53 -2.42 -13.33
C VAL A 193 -9.40 -3.12 -14.37
N ILE A 194 -9.35 -2.63 -15.60
CA ILE A 194 -10.17 -3.07 -16.71
C ILE A 194 -9.22 -3.53 -17.81
N GLU A 195 -9.21 -4.84 -18.05
CA GLU A 195 -8.34 -5.49 -19.03
C GLU A 195 -9.03 -5.59 -20.38
N TYR A 196 -8.28 -5.44 -21.46
CA TYR A 196 -8.73 -5.50 -22.84
C TYR A 196 -7.83 -6.43 -23.67
N PRO A 197 -8.30 -6.91 -24.84
CA PRO A 197 -7.47 -7.71 -25.74
C PRO A 197 -6.26 -6.96 -26.30
N ASP A 198 -6.41 -5.66 -26.53
CA ASP A 198 -5.37 -4.76 -27.08
C ASP A 198 -5.45 -3.37 -26.46
N ALA A 199 -4.34 -2.63 -26.48
CA ALA A 199 -4.24 -1.27 -25.95
C ALA A 199 -4.68 -0.24 -26.99
N PHE A 200 -5.90 -0.38 -27.53
CA PHE A 200 -6.42 0.41 -28.65
C PHE A 200 -6.33 1.92 -28.45
N TRP A 201 -6.45 2.42 -27.21
CA TRP A 201 -6.30 3.85 -26.94
C TRP A 201 -4.93 4.37 -27.37
N ARG A 202 -3.87 3.56 -27.27
CA ARG A 202 -2.53 3.93 -27.74
C ARG A 202 -2.48 4.08 -29.26
N GLU A 203 -3.14 3.19 -29.99
CA GLU A 203 -3.24 3.23 -31.47
C GLU A 203 -4.01 4.46 -31.95
N GLU A 204 -5.00 4.89 -31.17
CA GLU A 204 -5.79 6.11 -31.40
C GLU A 204 -5.08 7.39 -30.93
N GLY A 205 -3.81 7.29 -30.49
CA GLY A 205 -3.01 8.44 -30.06
C GLY A 205 -3.40 9.00 -28.70
N LEU A 206 -4.09 8.21 -27.87
CA LEU A 206 -4.44 8.55 -26.49
C LEU A 206 -3.45 7.93 -25.50
N SER A 207 -3.18 8.66 -24.43
CA SER A 207 -2.25 8.26 -23.35
C SER A 207 -2.83 7.25 -22.37
N GLY A 208 -4.13 6.99 -22.44
CA GLY A 208 -4.87 6.29 -21.40
C GLY A 208 -5.14 7.16 -20.16
N PHE A 209 -4.53 8.35 -20.03
CA PHE A 209 -4.83 9.26 -18.93
C PHE A 209 -6.15 10.00 -19.17
N ALA A 210 -7.05 9.97 -18.18
CA ALA A 210 -8.23 10.81 -18.16
C ALA A 210 -8.56 11.34 -16.77
N VAL A 211 -9.05 12.57 -16.72
CA VAL A 211 -9.74 13.14 -15.55
C VAL A 211 -11.21 13.23 -15.90
N SER A 212 -12.07 12.63 -15.09
CA SER A 212 -13.51 12.60 -15.34
C SER A 212 -14.31 13.08 -14.15
N HIS A 213 -15.21 14.02 -14.42
CA HIS A 213 -16.25 14.45 -13.48
C HIS A 213 -17.60 13.78 -13.77
N GLN A 214 -17.61 12.80 -14.68
CA GLN A 214 -18.80 12.12 -15.17
C GLN A 214 -18.64 10.60 -15.08
N GLY A 215 -19.35 9.98 -14.14
CA GLY A 215 -19.30 8.54 -13.93
C GLY A 215 -18.38 8.14 -12.79
N PRO A 216 -18.14 6.84 -12.63
CA PRO A 216 -17.57 6.28 -11.41
C PRO A 216 -16.11 6.60 -11.16
N LEU A 217 -15.26 6.59 -12.20
CA LEU A 217 -13.83 6.79 -12.03
C LEU A 217 -13.46 8.28 -12.14
N GLY A 218 -12.63 8.78 -11.23
CA GLY A 218 -12.18 10.17 -11.23
C GLY A 218 -10.91 10.41 -12.01
N GLU A 219 -9.90 9.59 -11.77
CA GLU A 219 -8.66 9.56 -12.54
C GLU A 219 -8.48 8.16 -13.10
N ILE A 220 -8.15 8.09 -14.38
CA ILE A 220 -7.95 6.87 -15.15
C ILE A 220 -6.56 6.95 -15.78
N HIS A 221 -5.82 5.84 -15.78
CA HIS A 221 -4.49 5.76 -16.35
C HIS A 221 -4.30 4.48 -17.14
N ASP A 222 -3.36 4.53 -18.09
CA ASP A 222 -2.81 3.33 -18.68
C ASP A 222 -2.19 2.42 -17.60
N ALA A 223 -2.62 1.15 -17.60
CA ALA A 223 -2.21 0.14 -16.65
C ALA A 223 -1.49 -1.04 -17.32
N CYS A 224 -1.14 -0.95 -18.61
CA CYS A 224 -0.62 -2.09 -19.35
C CYS A 224 0.63 -2.66 -18.66
N THR A 225 0.71 -3.98 -18.64
CA THR A 225 1.92 -4.72 -18.27
C THR A 225 2.70 -5.06 -19.53
N GLU A 226 3.69 -5.95 -19.46
CA GLU A 226 4.40 -6.41 -20.66
C GLU A 226 3.46 -7.17 -21.61
N ASP A 227 2.55 -7.98 -21.04
CA ASP A 227 1.72 -8.92 -21.79
C ASP A 227 0.22 -8.59 -21.80
N LYS A 228 -0.23 -7.59 -21.01
CA LYS A 228 -1.65 -7.27 -20.84
C LYS A 228 -1.96 -5.81 -21.10
N ALA A 229 -3.01 -5.56 -21.88
CA ALA A 229 -3.57 -4.23 -22.06
C ALA A 229 -4.63 -3.95 -21.00
N ALA A 230 -4.45 -2.86 -20.23
CA ALA A 230 -5.42 -2.49 -19.20
C ALA A 230 -5.45 -0.98 -18.94
N LEU A 231 -6.59 -0.51 -18.46
CA LEU A 231 -6.75 0.79 -17.82
C LEU A 231 -7.04 0.58 -16.33
N PHE A 232 -6.57 1.48 -15.47
CA PHE A 232 -6.98 1.48 -14.07
C PHE A 232 -7.51 2.84 -13.66
N GLY A 233 -8.39 2.87 -12.67
CA GLY A 233 -8.84 4.12 -12.09
C GLY A 233 -9.33 3.97 -10.66
N PHE A 234 -9.47 5.11 -9.97
CA PHE A 234 -10.04 5.18 -8.64
C PHE A 234 -11.48 5.67 -8.70
N GLN A 235 -12.37 4.99 -7.99
CA GLN A 235 -13.75 5.41 -7.85
C GLN A 235 -13.81 6.76 -7.10
N HIS A 236 -14.65 7.68 -7.58
CA HIS A 236 -15.00 8.89 -6.84
C HIS A 236 -15.54 8.53 -5.45
N SER A 237 -15.22 9.34 -4.45
CA SER A 237 -15.66 9.05 -3.09
C SER A 237 -17.18 9.18 -2.88
N TYR A 238 -17.85 10.02 -3.66
CA TYR A 238 -19.29 10.26 -3.62
C TYR A 238 -20.09 9.33 -4.54
N ALA A 239 -19.40 8.54 -5.35
CA ALA A 239 -20.00 7.57 -6.26
C ALA A 239 -20.76 6.48 -5.50
N LYS A 240 -22.07 6.39 -5.71
CA LYS A 240 -22.87 5.22 -5.35
C LYS A 240 -23.47 4.67 -6.62
N TYR A 241 -22.84 3.63 -7.17
CA TYR A 241 -23.31 2.96 -8.37
C TYR A 241 -23.75 1.56 -8.00
N ASP A 242 -25.04 1.29 -8.18
CA ASP A 242 -25.61 -0.03 -7.95
C ASP A 242 -25.06 -1.06 -8.95
N ASN A 243 -24.72 -0.61 -10.16
CA ASN A 243 -24.12 -1.40 -11.24
C ASN A 243 -22.74 -0.86 -11.65
N LEU A 244 -21.80 -0.79 -10.70
CA LEU A 244 -20.50 -0.14 -10.87
C LEU A 244 -19.73 -0.59 -12.13
N GLU A 245 -19.67 -1.88 -12.42
CA GLU A 245 -18.96 -2.40 -13.60
C GLU A 245 -19.57 -1.91 -14.92
N GLU A 246 -20.90 -2.00 -15.08
CA GLU A 246 -21.59 -1.50 -16.28
C GLU A 246 -21.40 0.01 -16.46
N ASP A 247 -21.42 0.76 -15.37
CA ASP A 247 -21.26 2.22 -15.42
C ASP A 247 -19.81 2.63 -15.72
N ILE A 248 -18.83 1.85 -15.27
CA ILE A 248 -17.43 2.00 -15.69
C ILE A 248 -17.31 1.71 -17.19
N ILE A 249 -17.90 0.63 -17.70
CA ILE A 249 -17.84 0.29 -19.13
C ILE A 249 -18.47 1.41 -19.96
N LYS A 250 -19.62 1.97 -19.56
CA LYS A 250 -20.24 3.12 -20.24
C LYS A 250 -19.31 4.35 -20.22
N GLN A 251 -18.69 4.65 -19.09
CA GLN A 251 -17.74 5.75 -18.95
C GLN A 251 -16.53 5.56 -19.87
N LEU A 252 -15.91 4.38 -19.86
CA LEU A 252 -14.75 4.08 -20.69
C LEU A 252 -15.10 4.05 -22.19
N THR A 253 -16.28 3.55 -22.56
CA THR A 253 -16.80 3.60 -23.94
C THR A 253 -16.96 5.02 -24.43
N ARG A 254 -17.45 5.93 -23.58
CA ARG A 254 -17.55 7.35 -23.90
C ARG A 254 -16.15 7.97 -24.09
N LEU A 255 -15.20 7.65 -23.21
CA LEU A 255 -13.86 8.22 -23.18
C LEU A 255 -12.90 7.73 -24.27
N TYR A 256 -12.93 6.44 -24.57
CA TYR A 256 -11.93 5.76 -25.42
C TYR A 256 -12.58 5.05 -26.62
N GLY A 257 -13.88 5.28 -26.87
CA GLY A 257 -14.58 4.74 -28.03
C GLY A 257 -15.11 3.32 -27.88
N ARG A 258 -15.68 2.79 -28.96
CA ARG A 258 -16.50 1.56 -28.96
C ARG A 258 -15.74 0.30 -28.54
N LYS A 259 -14.41 0.24 -28.75
CA LYS A 259 -13.60 -0.91 -28.31
C LYS A 259 -13.63 -1.06 -26.78
N ALA A 260 -13.73 0.04 -26.04
CA ALA A 260 -13.82 0.02 -24.58
C ALA A 260 -15.13 -0.59 -24.03
N ALA A 261 -16.12 -0.86 -24.87
CA ALA A 261 -17.36 -1.53 -24.48
C ALA A 261 -17.18 -3.03 -24.19
N ASN A 262 -16.03 -3.62 -24.54
CA ASN A 262 -15.79 -5.07 -24.48
C ASN A 262 -14.53 -5.39 -23.67
N PRO A 263 -14.54 -5.17 -22.33
CA PRO A 263 -13.43 -5.61 -21.49
C PRO A 263 -13.32 -7.13 -21.49
N SER A 264 -12.10 -7.65 -21.42
CA SER A 264 -11.82 -9.07 -21.23
C SER A 264 -12.02 -9.49 -19.79
N LYS A 265 -11.60 -8.65 -18.84
CA LYS A 265 -11.73 -8.89 -17.41
C LYS A 265 -11.88 -7.58 -16.65
N PHE A 266 -12.54 -7.67 -15.50
CA PHE A 266 -12.75 -6.56 -14.59
C PHE A 266 -12.28 -6.96 -13.18
N TYR A 267 -11.44 -6.14 -12.58
CA TYR A 267 -10.92 -6.34 -11.24
C TYR A 267 -11.20 -5.13 -10.37
N LEU A 268 -11.59 -5.39 -9.12
CA LEU A 268 -11.90 -4.34 -8.15
C LEU A 268 -11.40 -4.69 -6.77
N VAL A 269 -10.83 -3.70 -6.09
CA VAL A 269 -10.46 -3.78 -4.68
C VAL A 269 -10.98 -2.55 -3.97
N ASP A 270 -11.82 -2.78 -2.97
CA ASP A 270 -12.34 -1.74 -2.09
C ASP A 270 -11.52 -1.70 -0.79
N TRP A 271 -10.54 -0.79 -0.74
CA TRP A 271 -9.65 -0.65 0.42
C TRP A 271 -10.37 -0.21 1.69
N LYS A 272 -11.61 0.31 1.60
CA LYS A 272 -12.45 0.60 2.77
C LYS A 272 -12.87 -0.68 3.51
N LYS A 273 -13.05 -1.77 2.76
CA LYS A 273 -13.51 -3.07 3.28
C LYS A 273 -12.35 -3.97 3.71
N GLU A 274 -11.11 -3.57 3.43
CA GLU A 274 -9.91 -4.27 3.85
C GLU A 274 -9.66 -4.08 5.35
N VAL A 275 -10.25 -4.96 6.18
CA VAL A 275 -10.25 -4.88 7.66
C VAL A 275 -8.86 -4.91 8.32
N TYR A 276 -7.84 -5.34 7.59
CA TYR A 276 -6.43 -5.35 8.04
C TYR A 276 -5.60 -4.24 7.37
N THR A 277 -6.25 -3.24 6.76
CA THR A 277 -5.64 -2.01 6.25
C THR A 277 -6.34 -0.78 6.83
N SER A 278 -7.67 -0.78 6.79
CA SER A 278 -8.49 0.40 7.03
C SER A 278 -9.43 0.18 8.21
N THR A 279 -9.71 1.25 8.95
CA THR A 279 -10.77 1.25 9.95
C THR A 279 -11.98 2.08 9.50
N ALA A 280 -13.06 2.09 10.27
CA ALA A 280 -14.25 2.89 9.94
C ALA A 280 -13.93 4.39 9.76
N LEU A 281 -12.90 4.91 10.46
CA LEU A 281 -12.44 6.29 10.33
C LEU A 281 -11.72 6.57 9.01
N ASP A 282 -11.17 5.53 8.35
CA ASP A 282 -10.49 5.64 7.06
C ASP A 282 -11.46 5.69 5.88
N ALA A 283 -12.77 5.43 6.09
CA ALA A 283 -13.77 5.51 5.04
C ALA A 283 -14.05 6.96 4.58
N MET A 284 -13.66 7.95 5.39
CA MET A 284 -13.84 9.36 5.05
C MET A 284 -12.77 9.81 4.04
N PRO A 285 -13.16 10.32 2.87
CA PRO A 285 -12.23 10.77 1.84
C PRO A 285 -11.36 11.93 2.32
N LEU A 286 -10.07 11.86 2.03
CA LEU A 286 -9.14 12.94 2.28
C LEU A 286 -9.16 13.92 1.10
N ARG A 287 -9.08 15.23 1.40
CA ARG A 287 -9.05 16.28 0.38
C ARG A 287 -7.67 16.48 -0.22
N GLU A 288 -6.64 16.20 0.56
CA GLU A 288 -5.23 16.35 0.19
C GLU A 288 -4.41 15.24 0.85
N HIS A 289 -3.19 15.06 0.35
CA HIS A 289 -2.25 14.12 0.93
C HIS A 289 -1.85 14.56 2.35
N PRO A 290 -2.04 13.72 3.39
CA PRO A 290 -1.72 14.11 4.77
C PRO A 290 -0.25 14.43 4.99
N SER A 291 0.02 15.31 5.95
CA SER A 291 1.35 15.46 6.54
C SER A 291 1.56 14.36 7.58
N TYR A 292 2.50 13.46 7.28
CA TYR A 292 2.85 12.31 8.11
C TYR A 292 4.13 12.57 8.91
N GLY A 293 4.51 11.60 9.74
CA GLY A 293 5.73 11.66 10.53
C GLY A 293 5.48 11.58 12.03
N PHE A 294 5.99 10.54 12.65
CA PHE A 294 6.01 10.41 14.10
C PHE A 294 7.09 9.41 14.52
N SER A 295 7.61 9.56 15.74
CA SER A 295 8.55 8.62 16.33
C SER A 295 8.15 8.38 17.77
N VAL A 296 7.39 7.30 17.99
CA VAL A 296 6.78 6.99 19.29
C VAL A 296 7.12 5.57 19.67
N THR A 297 7.32 5.37 20.96
CA THR A 297 7.61 4.07 21.55
C THR A 297 6.80 3.86 22.82
N HIS A 298 6.61 2.61 23.21
CA HIS A 298 6.01 2.22 24.48
C HIS A 298 6.85 1.13 25.16
N PHE A 299 6.51 0.79 26.40
CA PHE A 299 7.23 -0.23 27.19
C PHE A 299 8.75 0.02 27.26
N GLY A 300 9.16 1.26 27.57
CA GLY A 300 10.58 1.60 27.70
C GLY A 300 11.40 1.37 26.42
N HIS A 301 10.87 1.78 25.26
CA HIS A 301 11.47 1.59 23.92
C HIS A 301 11.47 0.15 23.39
N GLN A 302 10.83 -0.80 24.07
CA GLN A 302 10.72 -2.18 23.58
C GLN A 302 9.59 -2.34 22.56
N LEU A 303 8.53 -1.53 22.60
CA LEU A 303 7.56 -1.43 21.51
C LEU A 303 7.84 -0.17 20.67
N MET A 304 8.05 -0.37 19.38
CA MET A 304 8.24 0.68 18.39
C MET A 304 7.12 0.65 17.36
N PHE A 305 6.68 1.83 16.92
CA PHE A 305 5.73 1.97 15.82
C PHE A 305 6.48 2.42 14.55
N SER A 306 6.17 1.75 13.45
CA SER A 306 6.77 1.91 12.13
C SER A 306 5.65 1.82 11.07
N GLY A 307 6.01 1.81 9.80
CA GLY A 307 5.07 1.91 8.69
C GLY A 307 5.14 3.29 8.04
N THR A 308 4.65 3.39 6.81
CA THR A 308 4.87 4.58 5.97
C THR A 308 4.38 5.87 6.62
N GLU A 309 3.28 5.83 7.38
CA GLU A 309 2.72 6.99 8.09
C GLU A 309 3.66 7.57 9.18
N SER A 310 4.66 6.82 9.62
CA SER A 310 5.68 7.32 10.55
C SER A 310 6.81 8.10 9.88
N ALA A 311 6.91 8.05 8.54
CA ALA A 311 7.91 8.80 7.79
C ALA A 311 7.47 10.26 7.60
N ILE A 312 8.36 11.20 7.93
CA ILE A 312 8.13 12.65 7.77
C ILE A 312 8.04 13.04 6.29
N ARG A 313 8.78 12.34 5.42
CA ARG A 313 8.75 12.55 3.97
C ARG A 313 8.20 11.30 3.31
N GLU A 314 7.38 11.48 2.28
CA GLU A 314 6.82 10.38 1.49
C GLU A 314 6.01 9.38 2.33
N GLY A 315 5.52 9.79 3.51
CA GLY A 315 4.57 8.96 4.27
C GLY A 315 3.31 8.71 3.45
N GLY A 316 2.72 7.54 3.56
CA GLY A 316 1.66 7.09 2.64
C GLY A 316 2.16 6.42 1.36
N TYR A 317 3.44 6.58 0.99
CA TYR A 317 4.05 5.95 -0.20
C TYR A 317 4.97 4.78 0.15
N LEU A 318 5.43 4.05 -0.88
CA LEU A 318 6.44 2.99 -0.76
C LEU A 318 7.74 3.52 -0.16
N GLU A 319 8.20 4.70 -0.58
CA GLU A 319 9.41 5.36 -0.05
C GLU A 319 9.32 5.63 1.45
N GLY A 320 8.16 6.10 1.95
CA GLY A 320 7.93 6.28 3.38
C GLY A 320 7.98 4.96 4.15
N ALA A 321 7.51 3.85 3.58
CA ALA A 321 7.61 2.53 4.21
C ALA A 321 9.07 2.10 4.38
N ILE A 322 9.91 2.31 3.36
CA ILE A 322 11.35 1.99 3.43
C ILE A 322 12.08 2.93 4.39
N THR A 323 11.79 4.22 4.32
CA THR A 323 12.40 5.24 5.19
C THR A 323 12.07 4.97 6.66
N SER A 324 10.82 4.62 6.94
CA SER A 324 10.36 4.21 8.27
C SER A 324 11.11 2.99 8.77
N ALA A 325 11.19 1.91 7.97
CA ALA A 325 11.95 0.71 8.34
C ALA A 325 13.41 1.03 8.68
N LEU A 326 14.11 1.81 7.84
CA LEU A 326 15.49 2.22 8.08
C LEU A 326 15.64 3.03 9.38
N HIS A 327 14.66 3.88 9.71
CA HIS A 327 14.66 4.63 10.95
C HIS A 327 14.42 3.73 12.17
N THR A 328 13.43 2.84 12.10
CA THR A 328 13.10 1.89 13.18
C THR A 328 14.24 0.92 13.46
N VAL A 329 14.97 0.47 12.43
CA VAL A 329 16.17 -0.39 12.60
C VAL A 329 17.23 0.29 13.46
N LYS A 330 17.45 1.60 13.30
CA LYS A 330 18.40 2.36 14.13
C LYS A 330 17.95 2.39 15.59
N ILE A 331 16.67 2.68 15.85
CA ILE A 331 16.11 2.70 17.21
C ILE A 331 16.16 1.31 17.84
N CYS A 332 15.82 0.27 17.08
CA CYS A 332 15.82 -1.11 17.56
C CYS A 332 17.23 -1.58 17.94
N SER A 333 18.26 -1.08 17.28
CA SER A 333 19.66 -1.46 17.52
C SER A 333 20.31 -0.79 18.73
N VAL A 334 19.65 0.20 19.34
CA VAL A 334 20.03 0.83 20.63
C VAL A 334 19.48 0.03 21.79
#